data_AF-A0A1F4X8E8-F1
#
_entry.id   AF-A0A1F4X8E8-F1
#
_cell.length_a   1.000
_cell.length_b   1.000
_cell.length_c   1.000
_cell.angle_alpha   90.00
_cell.angle_beta   90.00
_cell.angle_gamma   90.00
#
_symmetry.space_group_name_H-M   'P 1'
#
loop_
_entity.id
_entity.type
_entity.pdbx_description
1 polymer ?
#
loop_
_entity_poly.entity_id
_entity_poly.type
_entity_poly.pdbx_seq_one_letter_code
_entity_poly.pdbx_strand_id
1 'polypeptide(L)'
;MSEQKGIKSVEKVKEGAQFAAHAETVPSSVWRYRAVLFQVGLFLVAGAFAVLTFLVKTMPSFAIDLKITRAIQLINFPFFALLMSLISWPGFGPQSMIIAGLIISVVYGFGLHWEAVMVLIAAVFSTAINVLVKDLVQRPRPTSGMVNVTDILNSYSFPSGHVMFYLGFFGFIGFLTFSLLKPSLKRNLLLVLLGGLVALIGVSRVYLGEHWVSDVLGSYLLGSLTLVASIQLYRWGKTRFFVHQTVAAAEPHHRAV
;
A
#
# COMPACT_ATOMS: atom_id res chain seq x y z
N MET A 1 53.86 29.89 16.56
CA MET A 1 53.71 28.62 15.80
C MET A 1 52.42 27.83 16.11
N SER A 2 51.72 28.06 17.22
CA SER A 2 50.46 27.37 17.58
C SER A 2 49.23 27.92 16.86
N GLU A 3 49.19 29.21 16.56
CA GLU A 3 48.03 29.91 16.00
C GLU A 3 47.76 29.56 14.52
N GLN A 4 48.83 29.41 13.72
CA GLN A 4 48.74 28.97 12.32
C GLN A 4 48.25 27.52 12.14
N LYS A 5 48.40 26.66 13.15
CA LYS A 5 47.87 25.28 13.13
C LYS A 5 46.36 25.24 13.38
N GLY A 6 45.82 26.16 14.18
CA GLY A 6 44.38 26.28 14.45
C GLY A 6 43.59 26.72 13.23
N ILE A 7 44.11 27.71 12.49
CA ILE A 7 43.45 28.26 11.29
C ILE A 7 43.37 27.20 10.18
N LYS A 8 44.47 26.49 9.89
CA LYS A 8 44.49 25.40 8.89
C LYS A 8 43.58 24.22 9.23
N SER A 9 43.31 23.98 10.52
CA SER A 9 42.39 22.92 10.98
C SER A 9 40.93 23.30 10.70
N VAL A 10 40.54 24.54 11.00
CA VAL A 10 39.18 25.05 10.77
C VAL A 10 38.87 25.15 9.28
N GLU A 11 39.85 25.53 8.46
CA GLU A 11 39.70 25.60 7.00
C GLU A 11 39.48 24.22 6.39
N LYS A 12 40.24 23.21 6.83
CA LYS A 12 40.10 21.82 6.36
C LYS A 12 38.77 21.17 6.79
N VAL A 13 38.25 21.55 7.95
CA VAL A 13 36.91 21.13 8.42
C VAL A 13 35.80 21.81 7.61
N LYS A 14 35.94 23.09 7.26
CA LYS A 14 35.00 23.81 6.39
C LYS A 14 35.01 23.27 4.96
N GLU A 15 36.19 23.00 4.41
CA GLU A 15 36.35 22.38 3.08
C GLU A 15 35.75 20.97 3.06
N GLY A 16 36.00 20.15 4.09
CA GLY A 16 35.39 18.82 4.22
C GLY A 16 33.87 18.85 4.38
N ALA A 17 33.33 19.83 5.11
CA ALA A 17 31.89 20.04 5.26
C ALA A 17 31.25 20.56 3.96
N GLN A 18 31.94 21.43 3.20
CA GLN A 18 31.48 21.89 1.89
C GLN A 18 31.56 20.77 0.84
N PHE A 19 32.59 19.92 0.87
CA PHE A 19 32.72 18.77 -0.02
C PHE A 19 31.65 17.71 0.29
N ALA A 20 31.33 17.47 1.57
CA ALA A 20 30.24 16.59 1.98
C ALA A 20 28.85 17.18 1.63
N ALA A 21 28.67 18.50 1.72
CA ALA A 21 27.45 19.18 1.29
C ALA A 21 27.26 19.21 -0.24
N HIS A 22 28.36 19.18 -1.01
CA HIS A 22 28.31 19.05 -2.47
C HIS A 22 28.18 17.59 -2.94
N ALA A 23 28.58 16.62 -2.14
CA ALA A 23 28.59 15.20 -2.52
C ALA A 23 27.22 14.50 -2.49
N GLU A 24 26.17 15.09 -1.90
CA GLU A 24 24.84 14.44 -1.78
C GLU A 24 23.65 15.24 -2.33
N THR A 25 23.87 16.25 -3.16
CA THR A 25 22.75 16.88 -3.88
C THR A 25 22.59 16.22 -5.23
N VAL A 26 21.76 15.17 -5.31
CA VAL A 26 21.28 14.64 -6.61
C VAL A 26 20.85 15.83 -7.49
N PRO A 27 21.38 15.99 -8.72
CA PRO A 27 21.10 17.16 -9.55
C PRO A 27 19.60 17.41 -9.68
N SER A 28 19.18 18.68 -9.65
CA SER A 28 17.76 19.07 -9.71
C SER A 28 17.05 18.53 -10.97
N SER A 29 17.79 18.31 -12.06
CA SER A 29 17.32 17.65 -13.29
C SER A 29 16.91 16.19 -13.07
N VAL A 30 17.65 15.43 -12.26
CA VAL A 30 17.34 14.02 -11.95
C VAL A 30 16.08 13.91 -11.09
N TRP A 31 15.90 14.80 -10.11
CA TRP A 31 14.67 14.88 -9.31
C TRP A 31 13.45 15.20 -10.17
N ARG A 32 13.56 16.22 -11.04
CA ARG A 32 12.50 16.59 -11.99
C ARG A 32 12.15 15.42 -12.91
N TYR A 33 13.16 14.76 -13.48
CA TYR A 33 12.95 13.60 -14.35
C TYR A 33 12.21 12.46 -13.64
N ARG A 34 12.66 12.08 -12.43
CA ARG A 34 11.98 11.04 -11.63
C ARG A 34 10.54 11.41 -11.26
N ALA A 35 10.29 12.68 -10.94
CA ALA A 35 8.96 13.17 -10.64
C ALA A 35 8.04 13.11 -11.87
N VAL A 36 8.53 13.51 -13.04
CA VAL A 36 7.78 13.42 -14.31
C VAL A 36 7.46 11.96 -14.63
N LEU A 37 8.44 11.05 -14.55
CA LEU A 37 8.19 9.62 -14.78
C LEU A 37 7.13 9.05 -13.83
N PHE A 38 7.19 9.42 -12.56
CA PHE A 38 6.19 9.02 -11.57
C PHE A 38 4.79 9.53 -11.91
N GLN A 39 4.66 10.81 -12.29
CA GLN A 39 3.39 11.41 -12.71
C GLN A 39 2.83 10.74 -13.96
N VAL A 40 3.66 10.52 -14.99
CA VAL A 40 3.29 9.78 -16.20
C VAL A 40 2.79 8.38 -15.84
N GLY A 41 3.49 7.66 -14.95
CA GLY A 41 3.06 6.37 -14.45
C GLY A 41 1.67 6.41 -13.79
N LEU A 42 1.41 7.40 -12.93
CA LEU A 42 0.09 7.58 -12.31
C LEU A 42 -1.00 7.87 -13.35
N PHE A 43 -0.72 8.71 -14.36
CA PHE A 43 -1.66 8.97 -15.44
C PHE A 43 -1.95 7.72 -16.27
N LEU A 44 -0.94 6.89 -16.55
CA LEU A 44 -1.13 5.62 -17.25
C LEU A 44 -1.98 4.63 -16.44
N VAL A 45 -1.73 4.52 -15.13
CA VAL A 45 -2.54 3.66 -14.23
C VAL A 45 -3.98 4.15 -14.16
N ALA A 46 -4.21 5.46 -14.04
CA ALA A 46 -5.54 6.05 -14.03
C ALA A 46 -6.26 5.88 -15.37
N GLY A 47 -5.56 6.08 -16.49
CA GLY A 47 -6.09 5.85 -17.84
C GLY A 47 -6.47 4.38 -18.06
N ALA A 48 -5.59 3.45 -17.66
CA ALA A 48 -5.88 2.01 -17.74
C ALA A 48 -7.11 1.63 -16.90
N PHE A 49 -7.22 2.18 -15.68
CA PHE A 49 -8.40 1.96 -14.84
C PHE A 49 -9.68 2.52 -15.48
N ALA A 50 -9.62 3.72 -16.04
CA ALA A 50 -10.77 4.34 -16.71
C ALA A 50 -11.24 3.52 -17.93
N VAL A 51 -10.30 3.08 -18.77
CA VAL A 51 -10.59 2.21 -19.92
C VAL A 51 -11.20 0.88 -19.45
N LEU A 52 -10.60 0.22 -18.47
CA LEU A 52 -11.12 -1.05 -17.95
C LEU A 52 -12.52 -0.89 -17.35
N THR A 53 -12.76 0.19 -16.60
CA THR A 53 -14.06 0.51 -16.00
C THR A 53 -15.11 0.73 -17.09
N PHE A 54 -14.77 1.46 -18.15
CA PHE A 54 -15.65 1.64 -19.31
C PHE A 54 -16.00 0.29 -19.95
N LEU A 55 -15.00 -0.55 -20.24
CA LEU A 55 -15.22 -1.87 -20.86
C LEU A 55 -16.11 -2.76 -19.99
N VAL A 56 -15.83 -2.84 -18.68
CA VAL A 56 -16.59 -3.66 -17.73
C VAL A 56 -18.03 -3.16 -17.57
N LYS A 57 -18.26 -1.86 -17.68
CA LYS A 57 -19.62 -1.29 -17.67
C LYS A 57 -20.42 -1.63 -18.94
N THR A 58 -19.74 -1.74 -20.08
CA THR A 58 -20.40 -2.06 -21.37
C THR A 58 -20.60 -3.56 -21.60
N MET A 59 -19.75 -4.41 -21.00
CA MET A 59 -19.73 -5.85 -21.23
C MET A 59 -19.81 -6.61 -19.91
N PRO A 60 -20.90 -7.36 -19.63
CA PRO A 60 -21.12 -8.03 -18.34
C PRO A 60 -20.00 -9.01 -17.97
N SER A 61 -19.49 -9.76 -18.95
CA SER A 61 -18.41 -10.73 -18.78
C SER A 61 -17.48 -10.74 -19.99
N PHE A 62 -16.18 -10.89 -19.74
CA PHE A 62 -15.21 -11.11 -20.80
C PHE A 62 -14.94 -12.60 -20.97
N ALA A 63 -14.82 -13.07 -22.22
CA ALA A 63 -14.44 -14.46 -22.49
C ALA A 63 -13.08 -14.82 -21.87
N ILE A 64 -12.16 -13.85 -21.79
CA ILE A 64 -10.85 -14.05 -21.16
C ILE A 64 -10.95 -14.22 -19.64
N ASP A 65 -11.85 -13.50 -18.96
CA ASP A 65 -12.08 -13.67 -17.52
C ASP A 65 -12.53 -15.11 -17.25
N LEU A 66 -13.53 -15.59 -18.01
CA LEU A 66 -14.06 -16.95 -17.84
C LEU A 66 -12.99 -18.03 -18.10
N LYS A 67 -12.20 -17.88 -19.17
CA LYS A 67 -11.12 -18.81 -19.49
C LYS A 67 -10.08 -18.88 -18.37
N ILE A 68 -9.64 -17.74 -17.85
CA ILE A 68 -8.62 -17.69 -16.79
C ILE A 68 -9.19 -18.21 -15.47
N THR A 69 -10.41 -17.83 -15.09
CA THR A 69 -11.05 -18.33 -13.86
C THR A 69 -11.15 -19.85 -13.88
N ARG A 70 -11.61 -20.44 -14.99
CA ARG A 70 -11.68 -21.89 -15.14
C ARG A 70 -10.30 -22.54 -15.07
N ALA A 71 -9.29 -21.97 -15.72
CA ALA A 71 -7.93 -22.49 -15.67
C ALA A 71 -7.35 -22.49 -14.25
N ILE A 72 -7.57 -21.42 -13.47
CA ILE A 72 -7.16 -21.34 -12.06
C ILE A 72 -7.90 -22.38 -11.21
N GLN A 73 -9.18 -22.62 -11.49
CA GLN A 73 -10.00 -23.61 -10.77
C GLN A 73 -9.66 -25.07 -11.13
N LEU A 74 -8.87 -25.33 -12.17
CA LEU A 74 -8.32 -26.67 -12.42
C LEU A 74 -7.26 -27.08 -11.39
N ILE A 75 -6.76 -26.13 -10.58
CA ILE A 75 -5.80 -26.41 -9.50
C ILE A 75 -6.55 -27.10 -8.35
N ASN A 76 -6.57 -28.43 -8.41
CA ASN A 76 -7.32 -29.31 -7.51
C ASN A 76 -6.45 -30.00 -6.45
N PHE A 77 -5.64 -29.23 -5.70
CA PHE A 77 -4.88 -29.75 -4.57
C PHE A 77 -5.35 -29.10 -3.25
N PRO A 78 -5.65 -29.88 -2.18
CA PRO A 78 -6.25 -29.35 -0.94
C PRO A 78 -5.48 -28.21 -0.28
N PHE A 79 -4.15 -28.24 -0.33
CA PHE A 79 -3.33 -27.16 0.23
C PHE A 79 -3.52 -25.82 -0.50
N PHE A 80 -3.71 -25.85 -1.83
CA PHE A 80 -3.95 -24.64 -2.59
C PHE A 80 -5.31 -24.03 -2.23
N ALA A 81 -6.35 -24.88 -2.12
CA ALA A 81 -7.66 -24.44 -1.67
C ALA A 81 -7.61 -23.84 -0.25
N LEU A 82 -6.94 -24.52 0.69
CA LEU A 82 -6.72 -24.01 2.05
C LEU A 82 -6.01 -22.67 2.04
N LEU A 83 -4.93 -22.54 1.26
CA LEU A 83 -4.18 -21.29 1.13
C LEU A 83 -5.05 -20.15 0.59
N MET A 84 -5.83 -20.39 -0.48
CA MET A 84 -6.71 -19.36 -1.04
C MET A 84 -7.78 -18.91 -0.05
N SER A 85 -8.35 -19.85 0.72
CA SER A 85 -9.33 -19.54 1.78
C SER A 85 -8.70 -18.76 2.94
N LEU A 86 -7.52 -19.18 3.43
CA LEU A 86 -6.80 -18.49 4.50
C LEU A 86 -6.39 -17.07 4.10
N ILE A 87 -5.93 -16.90 2.85
CA ILE A 87 -5.57 -15.59 2.32
C ILE A 87 -6.80 -14.70 2.20
N SER A 88 -7.99 -15.24 1.91
CA SER A 88 -9.22 -14.45 1.82
C SER A 88 -9.79 -14.07 3.19
N TRP A 89 -9.56 -14.89 4.21
CA TRP A 89 -10.23 -14.80 5.49
C TRP A 89 -10.14 -13.42 6.16
N PRO A 90 -8.98 -12.72 6.19
CA PRO A 90 -8.88 -11.36 6.72
C PRO A 90 -9.70 -10.30 5.97
N GLY A 91 -10.15 -10.56 4.74
CA GLY A 91 -10.91 -9.62 3.94
C GLY A 91 -12.42 -9.65 4.18
N PHE A 92 -12.93 -10.66 4.87
CA PHE A 92 -14.34 -10.75 5.24
C PHE A 92 -14.65 -9.97 6.52
N GLY A 93 -15.86 -9.44 6.63
CA GLY A 93 -16.37 -8.89 7.89
C GLY A 93 -16.95 -10.03 8.75
N PRO A 94 -16.76 -10.03 10.08
CA PRO A 94 -16.15 -8.98 10.92
C PRO A 94 -14.62 -9.04 11.04
N GLN A 95 -13.95 -10.05 10.47
CA GLN A 95 -12.52 -10.32 10.63
C GLN A 95 -11.65 -9.12 10.21
N SER A 96 -11.96 -8.50 9.08
CA SER A 96 -11.26 -7.31 8.57
C SER A 96 -11.29 -6.16 9.57
N MET A 97 -12.43 -5.92 10.21
CA MET A 97 -12.60 -4.87 11.23
C MET A 97 -11.81 -5.18 12.50
N ILE A 98 -11.84 -6.43 12.95
CA ILE A 98 -11.13 -6.87 14.16
C ILE A 98 -9.61 -6.77 13.94
N ILE A 99 -9.11 -7.34 12.84
CA ILE A 99 -7.68 -7.31 12.50
C ILE A 99 -7.19 -5.88 12.32
N ALA A 100 -7.96 -5.05 11.60
CA ALA A 100 -7.62 -3.64 11.43
C ALA A 100 -7.59 -2.90 12.77
N GLY A 101 -8.62 -3.05 13.60
CA GLY A 101 -8.70 -2.43 14.91
C GLY A 101 -7.55 -2.83 15.82
N LEU A 102 -7.20 -4.12 15.87
CA LEU A 102 -6.08 -4.62 16.67
C LEU A 102 -4.74 -4.04 16.20
N ILE A 103 -4.45 -4.07 14.91
CA ILE A 103 -3.18 -3.52 14.39
C ILE A 103 -3.11 -2.01 14.61
N ILE A 104 -4.20 -1.28 14.37
CA ILE A 104 -4.28 0.16 14.63
C ILE A 104 -4.02 0.45 16.12
N SER A 105 -4.61 -0.35 17.02
CA SER A 105 -4.43 -0.21 18.47
C SER A 105 -2.99 -0.49 18.89
N VAL A 106 -2.35 -1.50 18.30
CA VAL A 106 -0.93 -1.82 18.53
C VAL A 106 -0.03 -0.69 18.04
N VAL A 107 -0.24 -0.18 16.82
CA VAL A 107 0.52 0.95 16.26
C VAL A 107 0.35 2.19 17.14
N TYR A 108 -0.87 2.46 17.60
CA TYR A 108 -1.15 3.55 18.53
C TYR A 108 -0.43 3.36 19.87
N GLY A 109 -0.47 2.16 20.46
CA GLY A 109 0.19 1.84 21.73
C GLY A 109 1.72 1.98 21.70
N PHE A 110 2.34 1.89 20.52
CA PHE A 110 3.76 2.19 20.32
C PHE A 110 4.09 3.70 20.21
N GLY A 111 3.11 4.58 20.45
CA GLY A 111 3.27 6.04 20.36
C GLY A 111 3.21 6.59 18.93
N LEU A 112 2.93 5.74 17.93
CA LEU A 112 2.83 6.12 16.53
C LEU A 112 1.41 6.59 16.18
N HIS A 113 0.92 7.60 16.91
CA HIS A 113 -0.49 8.00 16.84
C HIS A 113 -0.93 8.47 15.45
N TRP A 114 -0.07 9.25 14.76
CA TRP A 114 -0.36 9.72 13.40
C TRP A 114 -0.39 8.57 12.39
N GLU A 115 0.54 7.64 12.51
CA GLU A 115 0.60 6.44 11.70
C GLU A 115 -0.66 5.58 11.90
N ALA A 116 -1.11 5.39 13.14
CA ALA A 116 -2.34 4.66 13.46
C ALA A 116 -3.58 5.30 12.81
N VAL A 117 -3.72 6.63 12.92
CA VAL A 117 -4.78 7.40 12.26
C VAL A 117 -4.70 7.24 10.74
N MET A 118 -3.50 7.30 10.17
CA MET A 118 -3.33 7.18 8.72
C MET A 118 -3.56 5.75 8.20
N VAL A 119 -3.29 4.72 8.98
CA VAL A 119 -3.69 3.33 8.67
C VAL A 119 -5.21 3.22 8.62
N LEU A 120 -5.92 3.82 9.59
CA LEU A 120 -7.38 3.86 9.58
C LEU A 120 -7.91 4.61 8.34
N ILE A 121 -7.39 5.81 8.08
CA ILE A 121 -7.78 6.63 6.92
C ILE A 121 -7.53 5.86 5.62
N ALA A 122 -6.38 5.20 5.44
CA ALA A 122 -6.07 4.47 4.22
C ALA A 122 -7.04 3.30 3.96
N ALA A 123 -7.41 2.58 5.02
CA ALA A 123 -8.38 1.48 4.94
C ALA A 123 -9.80 1.99 4.63
N VAL A 124 -10.27 3.01 5.35
CA VAL A 124 -11.59 3.61 5.14
C VAL A 124 -11.69 4.27 3.77
N PHE A 125 -10.69 5.03 3.36
CA PHE A 125 -10.65 5.71 2.07
C PHE A 125 -10.71 4.70 0.91
N SER A 126 -9.90 3.65 0.95
CA SER A 126 -9.91 2.62 -0.10
C SER A 126 -11.24 1.86 -0.16
N THR A 127 -11.85 1.59 0.99
CA THR A 127 -13.17 0.94 1.08
C THR A 127 -14.28 1.85 0.57
N ALA A 128 -14.28 3.13 0.95
CA ALA A 128 -15.28 4.10 0.49
C ALA A 128 -15.22 4.28 -1.03
N ILE A 129 -14.01 4.43 -1.60
CA ILE A 129 -13.81 4.49 -3.05
C ILE A 129 -14.29 3.20 -3.73
N ASN A 130 -14.06 2.03 -3.13
CA ASN A 130 -14.56 0.77 -3.67
C ASN A 130 -16.10 0.74 -3.76
N VAL A 131 -16.80 1.12 -2.69
CA VAL A 131 -18.27 1.18 -2.64
C VAL A 131 -18.81 2.13 -3.71
N LEU A 132 -18.24 3.34 -3.79
CA LEU A 132 -18.65 4.33 -4.80
C LEU A 132 -18.52 3.79 -6.23
N VAL A 133 -17.40 3.15 -6.58
CA VAL A 133 -17.22 2.59 -7.92
C VAL A 133 -18.15 1.40 -8.16
N LYS A 134 -18.38 0.55 -7.14
CA LYS A 134 -19.33 -0.58 -7.26
C LYS A 134 -20.72 -0.09 -7.64
N ASP A 135 -21.22 0.95 -6.97
CA ASP A 135 -22.55 1.48 -7.20
C ASP A 135 -22.70 2.15 -8.57
N LEU A 136 -21.60 2.68 -9.13
CA LEU A 136 -21.57 3.30 -10.46
C LEU A 136 -21.44 2.31 -11.62
N VAL A 137 -20.77 1.17 -11.39
CA VAL A 137 -20.46 0.18 -12.43
C VAL A 137 -21.47 -0.97 -12.44
N GLN A 138 -21.94 -1.39 -11.26
CA GLN A 138 -22.98 -2.40 -11.09
C GLN A 138 -22.73 -3.73 -11.81
N ARG A 139 -21.45 -4.13 -11.92
CA ARG A 139 -21.07 -5.34 -12.67
C ARG A 139 -21.62 -6.60 -11.99
N PRO A 140 -22.23 -7.55 -12.74
CA PRO A 140 -22.60 -8.86 -12.20
C PRO A 140 -21.36 -9.71 -11.84
N ARG A 141 -21.51 -10.54 -10.80
CA ARG A 141 -20.51 -11.50 -10.34
C ARG A 141 -20.49 -12.78 -11.18
N PRO A 142 -19.43 -13.61 -11.09
CA PRO A 142 -19.49 -14.98 -11.54
C PRO A 142 -20.62 -15.74 -10.84
N THR A 143 -21.29 -16.65 -11.55
CA THR A 143 -22.36 -17.49 -11.01
C THR A 143 -21.97 -18.96 -11.06
N SER A 144 -22.62 -19.78 -10.24
CA SER A 144 -22.40 -21.24 -10.16
C SER A 144 -22.64 -21.97 -11.48
N GLY A 145 -23.43 -21.40 -12.41
CA GLY A 145 -23.59 -21.92 -13.76
C GLY A 145 -22.38 -21.73 -14.68
N MET A 146 -21.42 -20.86 -14.31
CA MET A 146 -20.25 -20.53 -15.13
C MET A 146 -18.95 -21.11 -14.58
N VAL A 147 -18.79 -21.07 -13.25
CA VAL A 147 -17.57 -21.40 -12.49
C VAL A 147 -17.93 -21.96 -11.11
N ASN A 148 -16.97 -22.59 -10.41
CA ASN A 148 -17.18 -22.98 -9.01
C ASN A 148 -17.22 -21.73 -8.13
N VAL A 149 -18.26 -21.54 -7.31
CA VAL A 149 -18.41 -20.37 -6.43
C VAL A 149 -18.47 -20.86 -5.00
N THR A 150 -17.53 -20.42 -4.17
CA THR A 150 -17.46 -20.84 -2.75
C THR A 150 -18.52 -20.14 -1.90
N ASP A 151 -18.68 -18.83 -2.07
CA ASP A 151 -19.65 -18.03 -1.31
C ASP A 151 -20.47 -17.13 -2.23
N ILE A 152 -21.78 -17.05 -1.97
CA ILE A 152 -22.69 -16.17 -2.70
C ILE A 152 -22.70 -14.80 -2.04
N LEU A 153 -22.09 -13.81 -2.70
CA LEU A 153 -22.06 -12.43 -2.24
C LEU A 153 -23.12 -11.56 -2.92
N ASN A 154 -24.03 -10.99 -2.13
CA ASN A 154 -25.12 -10.12 -2.59
C ASN A 154 -24.65 -8.66 -2.80
N SER A 155 -23.64 -8.46 -3.64
CA SER A 155 -23.11 -7.13 -4.01
C SER A 155 -22.54 -7.15 -5.43
N TYR A 156 -22.28 -5.98 -6.02
CA TYR A 156 -21.66 -5.88 -7.34
C TYR A 156 -20.21 -6.40 -7.35
N SER A 157 -19.73 -6.86 -8.50
CA SER A 157 -18.41 -7.48 -8.63
C SER A 157 -17.27 -6.46 -8.70
N PHE A 158 -17.39 -5.45 -9.55
CA PHE A 158 -16.30 -4.51 -9.87
C PHE A 158 -16.31 -3.26 -9.00
N PRO A 159 -15.18 -2.82 -8.43
CA PRO A 159 -13.93 -3.56 -8.25
C PRO A 159 -14.04 -4.53 -7.05
N SER A 160 -13.11 -5.47 -6.92
CA SER A 160 -13.01 -6.35 -5.76
C SER A 160 -12.71 -5.59 -4.47
N GLY A 161 -13.62 -5.71 -3.49
CA GLY A 161 -13.48 -5.05 -2.18
C GLY A 161 -12.33 -5.62 -1.35
N HIS A 162 -12.09 -6.94 -1.42
CA HIS A 162 -10.96 -7.57 -0.72
C HIS A 162 -9.62 -7.02 -1.22
N VAL A 163 -9.43 -6.94 -2.54
CA VAL A 163 -8.19 -6.41 -3.11
C VAL A 163 -8.01 -4.93 -2.74
N MET A 164 -9.08 -4.13 -2.79
CA MET A 164 -9.05 -2.72 -2.35
C MET A 164 -8.70 -2.57 -0.87
N PHE A 165 -9.29 -3.39 0.01
CA PHE A 165 -8.94 -3.41 1.44
C PHE A 165 -7.48 -3.81 1.65
N TYR A 166 -6.98 -4.85 0.96
CA TYR A 166 -5.62 -5.35 1.14
C TYR A 166 -4.59 -4.31 0.70
N LEU A 167 -4.80 -3.67 -0.45
CA LEU A 167 -3.94 -2.58 -0.90
C LEU A 167 -3.98 -1.37 0.04
N GLY A 168 -5.18 -0.95 0.44
CA GLY A 168 -5.35 0.21 1.32
C GLY A 168 -4.76 -0.01 2.72
N PHE A 169 -5.03 -1.17 3.31
CA PHE A 169 -4.63 -1.49 4.68
C PHE A 169 -3.24 -2.14 4.75
N PHE A 170 -3.08 -3.35 4.23
CA PHE A 170 -1.79 -4.06 4.28
C PHE A 170 -0.72 -3.37 3.42
N GLY A 171 -1.09 -2.79 2.28
CA GLY A 171 -0.15 -2.01 1.45
C GLY A 171 0.36 -0.76 2.18
N PHE A 172 -0.50 -0.04 2.89
CA PHE A 172 -0.09 1.13 3.67
C PHE A 172 0.76 0.74 4.89
N ILE A 173 0.43 -0.36 5.58
CA ILE A 173 1.28 -0.93 6.64
C ILE A 173 2.64 -1.37 6.07
N GLY A 174 2.68 -1.92 4.85
CA GLY A 174 3.91 -2.25 4.15
C GLY A 174 4.77 -1.00 3.90
N PHE A 175 4.16 0.09 3.46
CA PHE A 175 4.82 1.39 3.34
C PHE A 175 5.39 1.90 4.68
N LEU A 176 4.62 1.82 5.77
CA LEU A 176 5.11 2.23 7.10
C LEU A 176 6.24 1.32 7.58
N THR A 177 6.12 0.02 7.39
CA THR A 177 7.14 -0.98 7.71
C THR A 177 8.45 -0.66 6.98
N PHE A 178 8.35 -0.36 5.69
CA PHE A 178 9.51 0.03 4.89
C PHE A 178 10.11 1.36 5.38
N SER A 179 9.28 2.34 5.73
CA SER A 179 9.71 3.70 6.04
C SER A 179 10.22 3.90 7.46
N LEU A 180 9.70 3.15 8.43
CA LEU A 180 9.95 3.36 9.86
C LEU A 180 10.90 2.33 10.48
N LEU A 181 10.91 1.09 9.98
CA LEU A 181 11.78 0.05 10.54
C LEU A 181 13.17 0.08 9.89
N LYS A 182 14.20 -0.12 10.72
CA LYS A 182 15.59 -0.28 10.24
C LYS A 182 15.71 -1.54 9.37
N PRO A 183 16.55 -1.51 8.30
CA PRO A 183 16.87 -2.68 7.50
C PRO A 183 17.30 -3.87 8.38
N SER A 184 16.54 -4.96 8.32
CA SER A 184 16.77 -6.18 9.10
C SER A 184 16.04 -7.36 8.47
N LEU A 185 16.44 -8.59 8.81
CA LEU A 185 15.75 -9.79 8.34
C LEU A 185 14.26 -9.76 8.74
N LYS A 186 13.95 -9.34 9.97
CA LYS A 186 12.57 -9.23 10.47
C LYS A 186 11.73 -8.26 9.63
N ARG A 187 12.27 -7.08 9.30
CA ARG A 187 11.61 -6.12 8.39
C ARG A 187 11.35 -6.74 7.02
N ASN A 188 12.34 -7.42 6.45
CA ASN A 188 12.20 -8.01 5.12
C ASN A 188 11.16 -9.14 5.10
N LEU A 189 11.15 -10.01 6.12
CA LEU A 189 10.13 -11.05 6.25
C LEU A 189 8.72 -10.46 6.39
N LEU A 190 8.55 -9.37 7.14
CA LEU A 190 7.27 -8.69 7.27
C LEU A 190 6.82 -8.06 5.94
N LEU A 191 7.74 -7.46 5.18
CA LEU A 191 7.44 -6.92 3.85
C LEU A 191 7.06 -8.02 2.85
N VAL A 192 7.73 -9.18 2.90
CA VAL A 192 7.37 -10.35 2.08
C VAL A 192 5.99 -10.86 2.46
N LEU A 193 5.66 -10.94 3.74
CA LEU A 193 4.34 -11.34 4.20
C LEU A 193 3.24 -10.38 3.70
N LEU A 194 3.41 -9.07 3.93
CA LEU A 194 2.43 -8.05 3.52
C LEU A 194 2.28 -7.97 2.00
N GLY A 195 3.40 -8.00 1.27
CA GLY A 195 3.40 -8.05 -0.19
C GLY A 195 2.78 -9.34 -0.74
N GLY A 196 3.03 -10.46 -0.09
CA GLY A 196 2.43 -11.76 -0.42
C GLY A 196 0.92 -11.76 -0.22
N LEU A 197 0.42 -11.20 0.89
CA LEU A 197 -1.03 -11.03 1.11
C LEU A 197 -1.65 -10.19 -0.01
N VAL A 198 -1.05 -9.03 -0.33
CA VAL A 198 -1.54 -8.14 -1.38
C VAL A 198 -1.48 -8.80 -2.77
N ALA A 199 -0.45 -9.58 -3.09
CA ALA A 199 -0.34 -10.22 -4.40
C ALA A 199 -1.31 -11.40 -4.56
N LEU A 200 -1.44 -12.22 -3.52
CA LEU A 200 -2.19 -13.47 -3.59
C LEU A 200 -3.69 -13.29 -3.38
N ILE A 201 -4.14 -12.21 -2.73
CA ILE A 201 -5.57 -11.99 -2.52
C ILE A 201 -6.34 -11.97 -3.85
N GLY A 202 -5.79 -11.33 -4.89
CA GLY A 202 -6.40 -11.34 -6.22
C GLY A 202 -6.60 -12.74 -6.79
N VAL A 203 -5.59 -13.61 -6.65
CA VAL A 203 -5.68 -15.02 -7.09
C VAL A 203 -6.75 -15.75 -6.29
N SER A 204 -6.79 -15.55 -4.97
CA SER A 204 -7.80 -16.13 -4.09
C SER A 204 -9.23 -15.75 -4.49
N ARG A 205 -9.49 -14.49 -4.85
CA ARG A 205 -10.83 -14.03 -5.26
C ARG A 205 -11.29 -14.63 -6.59
N VAL A 206 -10.36 -14.86 -7.51
CA VAL A 206 -10.66 -15.55 -8.78
C VAL A 206 -10.85 -17.04 -8.55
N TYR A 207 -9.99 -17.68 -7.75
CA TYR A 207 -10.07 -19.11 -7.45
C TYR A 207 -11.38 -19.50 -6.78
N LEU A 208 -11.80 -18.74 -5.76
CA LEU A 208 -13.06 -18.97 -5.04
C LEU A 208 -14.30 -18.56 -5.85
N GLY A 209 -14.12 -18.08 -7.08
CA GLY A 209 -15.21 -17.74 -8.01
C GLY A 209 -16.02 -16.51 -7.62
N GLU A 210 -15.51 -15.67 -6.73
CA GLU A 210 -16.24 -14.50 -6.22
C GLU A 210 -16.05 -13.26 -7.10
N HIS A 211 -14.96 -13.22 -7.88
CA HIS A 211 -14.60 -12.10 -8.74
C HIS A 211 -14.01 -12.55 -10.07
N TRP A 212 -14.23 -11.74 -11.11
CA TRP A 212 -13.53 -11.88 -12.38
C TRP A 212 -12.11 -11.34 -12.29
N VAL A 213 -11.22 -11.79 -13.19
CA VAL A 213 -9.82 -11.33 -13.25
C VAL A 213 -9.75 -9.83 -13.49
N SER A 214 -10.61 -9.29 -14.35
CA SER A 214 -10.71 -7.85 -14.59
C SER A 214 -11.20 -7.06 -13.37
N ASP A 215 -12.01 -7.62 -12.47
CA ASP A 215 -12.34 -6.97 -11.19
C ASP A 215 -11.10 -6.80 -10.33
N VAL A 216 -10.29 -7.86 -10.25
CA VAL A 216 -9.04 -7.89 -9.49
C VAL A 216 -8.03 -6.91 -10.09
N LEU A 217 -7.85 -6.91 -11.41
CA LEU A 217 -6.96 -5.97 -12.10
C LEU A 217 -7.40 -4.52 -11.89
N GLY A 218 -8.70 -4.22 -12.05
CA GLY A 218 -9.24 -2.89 -11.79
C GLY A 218 -9.02 -2.44 -10.34
N SER A 219 -9.09 -3.38 -9.40
CA SER A 219 -8.81 -3.11 -7.98
C SER A 219 -7.33 -2.84 -7.72
N TYR A 220 -6.40 -3.54 -8.39
CA TYR A 220 -4.98 -3.23 -8.26
C TYR A 220 -4.62 -1.87 -8.84
N LEU A 221 -5.24 -1.49 -9.96
CA LEU A 221 -5.05 -0.16 -10.56
C LEU A 221 -5.59 0.94 -9.63
N LEU A 222 -6.87 0.84 -9.24
CA LEU A 222 -7.52 1.82 -8.39
C LEU A 222 -6.90 1.88 -7.00
N GLY A 223 -6.65 0.73 -6.38
CA GLY A 223 -6.06 0.63 -5.06
C GLY A 223 -4.62 1.14 -5.02
N SER A 224 -3.86 1.04 -6.11
CA SER A 224 -2.53 1.67 -6.19
C SER A 224 -2.65 3.20 -6.17
N LEU A 225 -3.65 3.76 -6.86
CA LEU A 225 -3.91 5.20 -6.83
C LEU A 225 -4.33 5.66 -5.43
N THR A 226 -5.23 4.93 -4.76
CA THR A 226 -5.66 5.28 -3.39
C THR A 226 -4.54 5.11 -2.38
N LEU A 227 -3.68 4.10 -2.53
CA LEU A 227 -2.50 3.89 -1.70
C LEU A 227 -1.51 5.05 -1.87
N VAL A 228 -1.20 5.45 -3.11
CA VAL A 228 -0.34 6.61 -3.39
C VAL A 228 -0.92 7.87 -2.76
N ALA A 229 -2.22 8.12 -2.95
CA ALA A 229 -2.89 9.27 -2.33
C ALA A 229 -2.76 9.27 -0.79
N SER A 230 -2.94 8.10 -0.17
CA SER A 230 -2.80 7.92 1.28
C SER A 230 -1.36 8.17 1.76
N ILE A 231 -0.36 7.71 1.00
CA ILE A 231 1.06 7.96 1.28
C ILE A 231 1.39 9.46 1.18
N GLN A 232 0.87 10.14 0.15
CA GLN A 232 1.09 11.58 0.00
C GLN A 232 0.41 12.37 1.12
N LEU A 233 -0.81 12.00 1.52
CA LEU A 233 -1.49 12.59 2.66
C LEU A 233 -0.71 12.38 3.97
N TYR A 234 -0.21 11.16 4.21
CA TYR A 234 0.64 10.86 5.37
C TYR A 234 1.88 11.76 5.41
N ARG A 235 2.61 11.85 4.30
CA ARG A 235 3.84 12.66 4.19
C ARG A 235 3.55 14.15 4.36
N TRP A 236 2.50 14.64 3.72
CA TRP A 236 2.05 16.02 3.83
C TRP A 236 1.70 16.38 5.28
N GLY A 237 1.00 15.50 6.01
CA GLY A 237 0.64 15.71 7.41
C GLY A 237 1.83 15.58 8.35
N LYS A 238 2.67 14.55 8.17
CA LYS A 238 3.86 14.32 9.02
C LYS A 238 4.81 15.53 8.97
N THR A 239 5.02 16.09 7.78
CA THR A 239 5.89 17.26 7.58
C THR A 239 5.35 18.56 8.17
N ARG A 240 4.03 18.69 8.33
CA ARG A 240 3.40 19.93 8.83
C ARG A 240 3.14 19.92 10.33
N PHE A 241 2.70 18.79 10.86
CA PHE A 241 2.19 18.72 12.24
C PHE A 241 3.20 18.11 13.22
N PHE A 242 4.25 17.42 12.74
CA PHE A 242 5.13 16.61 13.60
C PHE A 242 6.63 16.87 13.39
N VAL A 243 7.03 17.92 12.65
CA VAL A 243 8.44 18.30 12.42
C VAL A 243 9.01 19.19 13.55
N HIS A 244 8.19 19.64 14.49
CA HIS A 244 8.60 20.57 15.57
C HIS A 244 8.41 20.01 16.98
N GLN A 245 8.44 18.69 17.17
CA GLN A 245 8.65 18.17 18.52
C GLN A 245 10.11 18.41 18.90
N THR A 246 10.35 19.53 19.58
CA THR A 246 11.61 19.83 20.24
C THR A 246 12.00 18.62 21.07
N VAL A 247 13.10 17.96 20.69
CA VAL A 247 13.80 17.03 21.58
C VAL A 247 14.00 17.80 22.88
N ALA A 248 13.45 17.32 23.99
CA ALA A 248 13.67 17.90 25.30
C ALA A 248 15.17 18.18 25.44
N ALA A 249 15.52 19.43 25.71
CA ALA A 249 16.91 19.86 25.77
C ALA A 249 17.70 18.86 26.62
N ALA A 250 18.78 18.32 26.06
CA ALA A 250 19.70 17.47 26.81
C ALA A 250 20.05 18.22 28.10
N GLU A 251 19.73 17.62 29.25
CA GLU A 251 20.10 18.21 30.53
C GLU A 251 21.60 18.48 30.52
N PRO A 252 22.04 19.71 30.86
CA PRO A 252 23.44 20.01 30.91
C PRO A 252 24.09 19.11 31.96
N HIS A 253 25.02 18.28 31.52
CA HIS A 253 25.89 17.49 32.39
C HIS A 253 26.46 18.41 33.49
N HIS A 254 25.99 18.21 34.73
CA HIS A 254 26.68 18.69 35.90
C HIS A 254 28.06 18.03 35.93
N ARG A 255 29.09 18.78 35.52
CA ARG A 255 30.47 18.51 35.92
C ARG A 255 30.58 18.86 37.40
N ALA A 256 30.58 17.85 38.25
CA ALA A 256 31.09 18.00 39.61
C ALA A 256 32.62 18.06 39.55
N VAL A 257 33.15 19.06 40.26
CA VAL A 257 34.56 19.35 40.55
C VAL A 257 35.13 18.27 41.45
#